data_AF-A0A847H2D6-F1
#
_entry.id   AF-A0A847H2D6-F1
#
_cell.length_a   1.000
_cell.length_b   1.000
_cell.length_c   1.000
_cell.angle_alpha   90.00
_cell.angle_beta   90.00
_cell.angle_gamma   90.00
#
_symmetry.space_group_name_H-M   'P 1'
#
loop_
_entity.id
_entity.type
_entity.pdbx_description
1 polymer ?
#
loop_
_entity_poly.entity_id
_entity_poly.type
_entity_poly.pdbx_seq_one_letter_code
_entity_poly.pdbx_strand_id
1 'polypeptide(L)'
;MKPILETIKEKITKGERLTKEDGLALYDSYDIARIAMLADFARVSRLESVGEGHKKDHVYWINNHHLNLTNICEGTCKFCAYRRKEEQDGAFAYTLDAAIEYIETKVSQNAREIHIVSAINPAYTLDYYKELFRACRRAIPNAHIQALTAVEIDYIAKISGISVEETLKELISAGLGSIPGGGAEIFDENVRKQVCPEKISGKRWLEVTETAHKLGLKSNVTMLTGIG
;
A
#
# COMPACT_ATOMS: atom_id res chain seq x y z
N MET A 1 -20.96 -35.94 -3.93
CA MET A 1 -20.55 -34.51 -3.97
C MET A 1 -19.20 -34.43 -4.66
N LYS A 2 -19.02 -33.54 -5.65
CA LYS A 2 -17.68 -33.30 -6.21
C LYS A 2 -16.79 -32.71 -5.11
N PRO A 3 -15.50 -33.08 -5.01
CA PRO A 3 -14.56 -32.41 -4.11
C PRO A 3 -14.54 -30.91 -4.40
N ILE A 4 -14.59 -30.07 -3.36
CA ILE A 4 -14.69 -28.60 -3.49
C ILE A 4 -13.60 -28.00 -4.38
N LEU A 5 -12.38 -28.57 -4.36
CA LEU A 5 -11.26 -28.13 -5.19
C LEU A 5 -11.49 -28.39 -6.69
N GLU A 6 -12.25 -29.42 -7.07
CA GLU A 6 -12.63 -29.66 -8.47
C GLU A 6 -13.68 -28.64 -8.93
N THR A 7 -14.62 -28.26 -8.06
CA THR A 7 -15.56 -27.18 -8.34
C THR A 7 -14.84 -25.83 -8.52
N ILE A 8 -13.83 -25.54 -7.70
CA ILE A 8 -13.00 -24.34 -7.83
C ILE A 8 -12.23 -24.33 -9.15
N LYS A 9 -11.64 -25.47 -9.53
CA LYS A 9 -10.97 -25.63 -10.83
C LYS A 9 -11.90 -25.30 -12.01
N GLU A 10 -13.12 -25.84 -12.00
CA GLU A 10 -14.12 -25.58 -13.04
C GLU A 10 -14.45 -24.09 -13.15
N LYS A 11 -14.63 -23.40 -12.01
CA LYS A 11 -14.87 -21.94 -11.97
C LYS A 11 -13.71 -21.16 -12.58
N ILE A 12 -12.46 -21.49 -12.21
CA ILE A 12 -11.27 -20.81 -12.74
C ILE A 12 -11.19 -20.98 -14.26
N THR A 13 -11.39 -22.19 -14.79
CA THR A 13 -11.34 -22.47 -16.24
C THR A 13 -12.39 -21.67 -17.02
N LYS A 14 -13.53 -21.37 -16.41
CA LYS A 14 -14.61 -20.58 -17.02
C LYS A 14 -14.46 -19.07 -16.79
N GLY A 15 -13.42 -18.63 -16.06
CA GLY A 15 -13.26 -17.24 -15.66
C GLY A 15 -14.33 -16.76 -14.66
N GLU A 16 -14.96 -17.69 -13.94
CA GLU A 16 -15.98 -17.37 -12.94
C GLU A 16 -15.34 -16.89 -11.64
N ARG A 17 -15.91 -15.85 -11.03
CA ARG A 17 -15.46 -15.31 -9.74
C ARG A 17 -15.72 -16.32 -8.62
N LEU A 18 -14.69 -16.61 -7.81
CA LEU A 18 -14.83 -17.41 -6.61
C LEU A 18 -15.67 -16.69 -5.54
N THR A 19 -16.48 -17.45 -4.82
CA THR A 19 -17.29 -16.95 -3.70
C THR A 19 -16.50 -16.94 -2.40
N LYS A 20 -17.10 -16.39 -1.33
CA LYS A 20 -16.51 -16.43 0.01
C LYS A 20 -16.31 -17.87 0.49
N GLU A 21 -17.28 -18.74 0.22
CA GLU A 21 -17.28 -20.16 0.61
C GLU A 21 -16.16 -20.93 -0.10
N ASP A 22 -15.90 -20.63 -1.38
CA ASP A 22 -14.75 -21.19 -2.10
C ASP A 22 -13.43 -20.80 -1.41
N GLY A 23 -13.31 -19.52 -1.01
CA GLY A 23 -12.14 -19.01 -0.29
C GLY A 23 -11.91 -19.69 1.06
N LEU A 24 -12.98 -19.88 1.85
CA LEU A 24 -12.91 -20.59 3.12
C LEU A 24 -12.49 -22.05 2.93
N ALA A 25 -13.06 -22.73 1.93
CA ALA A 25 -12.68 -24.11 1.62
C ALA A 25 -11.21 -24.26 1.19
N LEU A 26 -10.62 -23.24 0.54
CA LEU A 26 -9.19 -23.20 0.24
C LEU A 26 -8.35 -23.04 1.50
N TYR A 27 -8.77 -22.18 2.44
CA TYR A 27 -8.09 -21.99 3.72
C TYR A 27 -8.13 -23.23 4.61
N ASP A 28 -9.22 -24.01 4.57
CA ASP A 28 -9.38 -25.25 5.35
C ASP A 28 -8.67 -26.47 4.73
N SER A 29 -8.14 -26.34 3.51
CA SER A 29 -7.51 -27.44 2.79
C SER A 29 -6.02 -27.55 3.07
N TYR A 30 -5.58 -28.74 3.49
CA TYR A 30 -4.16 -29.08 3.67
C TYR A 30 -3.45 -29.56 2.39
N ASP A 31 -4.18 -29.69 1.27
CA ASP A 31 -3.60 -30.08 -0.03
C ASP A 31 -2.92 -28.89 -0.71
N ILE A 32 -1.79 -28.46 -0.14
CA ILE A 32 -1.02 -27.29 -0.58
C ILE A 32 -0.58 -27.44 -2.05
N ALA A 33 -0.22 -28.66 -2.47
CA ALA A 33 0.21 -28.93 -3.83
C ALA A 33 -0.92 -28.63 -4.84
N ARG A 34 -2.13 -29.12 -4.58
CA ARG A 34 -3.28 -28.84 -5.44
C ARG A 34 -3.66 -27.36 -5.41
N ILE A 35 -3.59 -26.69 -4.26
CA ILE A 35 -3.83 -25.24 -4.16
C ILE A 35 -2.81 -24.46 -5.01
N ALA A 36 -1.53 -24.82 -4.95
CA ALA A 36 -0.48 -24.18 -5.74
C ALA A 36 -0.70 -24.35 -7.25
N MET A 37 -1.12 -25.54 -7.69
CA MET A 37 -1.48 -25.79 -9.08
C MET A 37 -2.67 -24.95 -9.54
N LEU A 38 -3.71 -24.82 -8.70
CA LEU A 38 -4.87 -23.98 -8.99
C LEU A 38 -4.51 -22.49 -9.05
N ALA A 39 -3.60 -22.05 -8.18
CA ALA A 39 -3.12 -20.67 -8.17
C ALA A 39 -2.33 -20.32 -9.43
N ASP A 40 -1.42 -21.18 -9.88
CA ASP A 40 -0.69 -20.97 -11.14
C ASP A 40 -1.64 -21.01 -12.34
N PHE A 41 -2.57 -21.96 -12.35
CA PHE A 41 -3.60 -22.03 -13.39
C PHE A 41 -4.44 -20.73 -13.45
N ALA A 42 -4.92 -20.24 -12.30
CA ALA A 42 -5.66 -18.98 -12.23
C ALA A 42 -4.84 -17.77 -12.71
N ARG A 43 -3.55 -17.73 -12.37
CA ARG A 43 -2.62 -16.68 -12.83
C ARG A 43 -2.47 -16.70 -14.36
N VAL A 44 -2.25 -17.87 -14.95
CA VAL A 44 -2.12 -18.04 -16.40
C VAL A 44 -3.44 -17.72 -17.12
N SER A 45 -4.56 -18.28 -16.67
CA SER A 45 -5.88 -18.00 -17.26
C SER A 45 -6.25 -16.53 -17.21
N ARG A 46 -5.91 -15.83 -16.11
CA ARG A 46 -6.09 -14.37 -16.03
C ARG A 46 -5.27 -13.65 -17.10
N LEU A 47 -3.98 -13.98 -17.24
CA LEU A 47 -3.13 -13.35 -18.25
C LEU A 47 -3.66 -13.59 -19.66
N GLU A 48 -4.09 -14.81 -19.98
CA GLU A 48 -4.72 -15.13 -21.26
C GLU A 48 -5.98 -14.30 -21.51
N SER A 49 -6.85 -14.16 -20.50
CA SER A 49 -8.11 -13.40 -20.61
C SER A 49 -7.94 -11.91 -20.93
N VAL A 50 -6.78 -11.33 -20.61
CA VAL A 50 -6.45 -9.92 -20.90
C VAL A 50 -5.46 -9.76 -22.06
N GLY A 51 -5.24 -10.81 -22.86
CA GLY A 51 -4.33 -10.78 -24.02
C GLY A 51 -2.84 -10.80 -23.65
N GLU A 52 -2.52 -11.09 -22.39
CA GLU A 52 -1.18 -11.06 -21.82
C GLU A 52 -0.59 -12.47 -21.59
N GLY A 53 -1.17 -13.51 -22.19
CA GLY A 53 -0.71 -14.90 -22.01
C GLY A 53 0.76 -15.13 -22.37
N HIS A 54 1.34 -14.32 -23.26
CA HIS A 54 2.77 -14.33 -23.59
C HIS A 54 3.69 -13.95 -22.41
N LYS A 55 3.14 -13.36 -21.35
CA LYS A 55 3.86 -12.95 -20.12
C LYS A 55 3.79 -14.02 -19.01
N LYS A 56 3.28 -15.23 -19.31
CA LYS A 56 3.10 -16.29 -18.29
C LYS A 56 4.37 -16.70 -17.55
N ASP A 57 5.54 -16.52 -18.16
CA ASP A 57 6.84 -16.84 -17.55
C ASP A 57 7.59 -15.60 -17.06
N HIS A 58 6.96 -14.41 -17.08
CA HIS A 58 7.58 -13.17 -16.63
C HIS A 58 7.51 -13.02 -15.11
N VAL A 59 8.62 -12.55 -14.53
CA VAL A 59 8.71 -12.10 -13.13
C VAL A 59 9.00 -10.61 -13.12
N TYR A 60 8.08 -9.82 -12.57
CA TYR A 60 8.18 -8.37 -12.52
C TYR A 60 8.91 -7.91 -11.26
N TRP A 61 9.77 -6.91 -11.42
CA TRP A 61 10.48 -6.25 -10.35
C TRP A 61 10.68 -4.77 -10.70
N ILE A 62 11.03 -3.96 -9.70
CA ILE A 62 11.33 -2.53 -9.90
C ILE A 62 12.55 -2.13 -9.07
N ASN A 63 13.43 -1.33 -9.66
CA ASN A 63 14.49 -0.64 -8.93
C ASN A 63 13.89 0.55 -8.18
N ASN A 64 13.56 0.38 -6.91
CA ASN A 64 12.98 1.42 -6.07
C ASN A 64 13.96 1.86 -4.98
N HIS A 65 13.84 3.13 -4.56
CA HIS A 65 14.48 3.63 -3.35
C HIS A 65 13.41 3.89 -2.29
N HIS A 66 13.51 3.21 -1.16
CA HIS A 66 12.58 3.36 -0.05
C HIS A 66 13.06 4.44 0.92
N LEU A 67 12.20 5.42 1.23
CA LEU A 67 12.48 6.52 2.15
C LEU A 67 11.47 6.52 3.29
N ASN A 68 11.97 6.26 4.51
CA ASN A 68 11.21 6.46 5.74
C ASN A 68 11.55 7.83 6.33
N LEU A 69 10.55 8.70 6.42
CA LEU A 69 10.78 10.09 6.87
C LEU A 69 10.86 10.23 8.39
N THR A 70 10.16 9.36 9.11
CA THR A 70 10.17 9.34 10.57
C THR A 70 9.66 7.99 11.05
N ASN A 71 10.09 7.58 12.24
CA ASN A 71 9.48 6.49 12.97
C ASN A 71 8.64 6.96 14.18
N ILE A 72 8.57 8.28 14.42
CA ILE A 72 7.75 8.88 15.47
C ILE A 72 6.30 8.85 15.02
N CYS A 73 5.44 8.12 15.75
CA CYS A 73 4.09 7.81 15.30
C CYS A 73 3.06 7.97 16.44
N GLU A 74 1.93 8.62 16.14
CA GLU A 74 0.78 8.67 17.05
C GLU A 74 0.07 7.31 17.19
N GLY A 75 0.21 6.43 16.20
CA GLY A 75 -0.47 5.13 16.18
C GLY A 75 0.08 4.14 17.22
N THR A 76 -0.77 3.23 17.71
CA THR A 76 -0.37 2.21 18.69
C THR A 76 -0.43 0.75 18.25
N CYS A 77 -0.27 0.52 16.94
CA CYS A 77 -0.23 -0.81 16.33
C CYS A 77 0.67 -1.79 17.10
N LYS A 78 0.09 -2.90 17.58
CA LYS A 78 0.78 -3.90 18.43
C LYS A 78 1.84 -4.70 17.68
N PHE A 79 1.70 -4.81 16.36
CA PHE A 79 2.63 -5.55 15.49
C PHE A 79 3.73 -4.65 14.90
N CYS A 80 3.66 -3.32 15.09
CA CYS A 80 4.63 -2.41 14.49
C CYS A 80 5.83 -2.21 15.42
N ALA A 81 6.93 -2.92 15.15
CA ALA A 81 8.20 -2.73 15.86
C ALA A 81 8.93 -1.43 15.47
N TYR A 82 8.52 -0.80 14.36
CA TYR A 82 9.20 0.38 13.84
C TYR A 82 8.85 1.66 14.61
N ARG A 83 7.61 1.77 15.09
CA ARG A 83 7.14 3.01 15.74
C ARG A 83 7.95 3.35 16.99
N ARG A 84 8.09 4.64 17.24
CA ARG A 84 8.63 5.21 18.46
C ARG A 84 7.73 6.35 18.92
N LYS A 85 7.72 6.62 20.23
CA LYS A 85 7.40 7.96 20.74
C LYS A 85 8.63 8.85 20.62
N GLU A 86 8.44 10.15 20.60
CA GLU A 86 9.53 11.13 20.41
C GLU A 86 10.66 10.97 21.44
N GLU A 87 10.33 10.59 22.68
CA GLU A 87 11.29 10.44 23.78
C GLU A 87 11.96 9.06 23.82
N GLN A 88 11.59 8.14 22.94
CA GLN A 88 12.15 6.78 22.92
C GLN A 88 13.47 6.72 22.16
N ASP A 89 14.34 5.81 22.60
CA ASP A 89 15.61 5.56 21.90
C ASP A 89 15.39 5.10 20.45
N GLY A 90 16.22 5.64 19.56
CA GLY A 90 16.12 5.45 18.11
C GLY A 90 14.95 6.20 17.44
N ALA A 91 14.26 7.09 18.15
CA ALA A 91 13.30 8.01 17.51
C ALA A 91 14.03 8.97 16.56
N PHE A 92 13.47 9.17 15.36
CA PHE A 92 13.99 10.13 14.40
C PHE A 92 12.86 10.75 13.57
N ALA A 93 13.09 11.98 13.13
CA ALA A 93 12.26 12.68 12.18
C ALA A 93 13.15 13.55 11.27
N TYR A 94 13.10 13.31 9.97
CA TYR A 94 13.76 14.19 9.00
C TYR A 94 13.05 15.55 8.96
N THR A 95 13.82 16.63 9.08
CA THR A 95 13.37 17.95 8.62
C THR A 95 13.22 17.92 7.09
N LEU A 96 12.47 18.88 6.54
CA LEU A 96 12.29 18.97 5.09
C LEU A 96 13.64 19.11 4.39
N ASP A 97 14.51 20.00 4.86
CA ASP A 97 15.84 20.22 4.30
C ASP A 97 16.70 18.95 4.34
N ALA A 98 16.69 18.23 5.45
CA ALA A 98 17.44 16.98 5.58
C ALA A 98 16.89 15.87 4.66
N ALA A 99 15.57 15.81 4.46
CA ALA A 99 14.96 14.87 3.52
C ALA A 99 15.32 15.22 2.07
N ILE A 100 15.32 16.50 1.70
CA ILE A 100 15.72 16.98 0.37
C ILE A 100 17.20 16.66 0.12
N GLU A 101 18.08 17.00 1.06
CA GLU A 101 19.51 16.68 0.96
C GLU A 101 19.73 15.17 0.81
N TYR A 102 18.99 14.35 1.56
CA TYR A 102 19.05 12.89 1.42
C TYR A 102 18.66 12.45 0.00
N ILE A 103 17.58 12.99 -0.55
CA ILE A 103 17.12 12.64 -1.91
C ILE A 103 18.17 13.02 -2.95
N GLU A 104 18.74 14.22 -2.84
CA GLU A 104 19.71 14.75 -3.80
C GLU A 104 21.06 14.04 -3.75
N THR A 105 21.47 13.58 -2.56
CA THR A 105 22.82 13.04 -2.35
C THR A 105 22.90 11.53 -2.24
N LYS A 106 21.82 10.85 -1.82
CA LYS A 106 21.83 9.40 -1.50
C LYS A 106 21.02 8.54 -2.45
N VAL A 107 20.02 9.10 -3.12
CA VAL A 107 19.16 8.30 -4.00
C VAL A 107 19.83 8.15 -5.36
N SER A 108 19.85 6.92 -5.87
CA SER A 108 20.43 6.63 -7.18
C SER A 108 19.64 7.32 -8.30
N GLN A 109 20.35 7.95 -9.24
CA GLN A 109 19.77 8.50 -10.47
C GLN A 109 19.13 7.42 -11.38
N ASN A 110 19.44 6.13 -11.13
CA ASN A 110 18.85 4.99 -11.83
C ASN A 110 17.58 4.44 -11.15
N ALA A 111 17.15 5.02 -10.03
CA ALA A 111 15.90 4.64 -9.38
C ALA A 111 14.71 4.88 -10.33
N ARG A 112 13.82 3.89 -10.44
CA ARG A 112 12.58 3.97 -11.21
C ARG A 112 11.38 4.32 -10.36
N GLU A 113 11.48 4.14 -9.05
CA GLU A 113 10.49 4.55 -8.07
C GLU A 113 11.18 5.12 -6.83
N ILE A 114 10.63 6.20 -6.28
CA ILE A 114 10.89 6.64 -4.91
C ILE A 114 9.64 6.24 -4.11
N HIS A 115 9.83 5.31 -3.19
CA HIS A 115 8.78 4.78 -2.33
C HIS A 115 8.84 5.49 -0.98
N ILE A 116 7.86 6.34 -0.68
CA ILE A 116 7.86 7.16 0.53
C ILE A 116 6.73 6.71 1.45
N VAL A 117 7.10 6.16 2.59
CA VAL A 117 6.16 5.90 3.69
C VAL A 117 6.65 6.63 4.93
N SER A 118 5.70 7.05 5.74
CA SER A 118 5.96 7.77 6.97
C SER A 118 5.16 7.16 8.12
N ALA A 119 5.38 7.73 9.29
CA ALA A 119 4.50 7.56 10.43
C ALA A 119 3.39 8.62 10.44
N ILE A 120 2.35 8.38 11.23
CA ILE A 120 1.34 9.39 11.54
C ILE A 120 1.97 10.39 12.52
N ASN A 121 2.46 11.51 11.99
CA ASN A 121 3.20 12.52 12.74
C ASN A 121 2.65 13.92 12.42
N PRO A 122 2.20 14.70 13.43
CA PRO A 122 1.61 16.04 13.22
C PRO A 122 2.58 17.07 12.62
N ALA A 123 3.90 16.87 12.72
CA ALA A 123 4.89 17.77 12.13
C ALA A 123 4.95 17.68 10.59
N TYR A 124 4.41 16.60 10.00
CA TYR A 124 4.47 16.30 8.57
C TYR A 124 3.19 16.78 7.89
N THR A 125 3.13 18.08 7.62
CA THR A 125 1.97 18.76 7.03
C THR A 125 1.83 18.48 5.53
N LEU A 126 0.70 18.89 4.94
CA LEU A 126 0.52 18.84 3.49
C LEU A 126 1.63 19.59 2.74
N ASP A 127 2.04 20.77 3.22
CA ASP A 127 3.10 21.55 2.57
C ASP A 127 4.47 20.89 2.66
N TYR A 128 4.77 20.19 3.76
CA TYR A 128 5.97 19.36 3.87
C TYR A 128 6.03 18.35 2.72
N TYR A 129 4.95 17.60 2.48
CA TYR A 129 4.92 16.58 1.44
C TYR A 129 4.93 17.18 0.03
N LYS A 130 4.27 18.33 -0.18
CA LYS A 130 4.29 19.03 -1.47
C LYS A 130 5.72 19.45 -1.84
N GLU A 131 6.45 20.06 -0.92
CA GLU A 131 7.83 20.48 -1.19
C GLU A 131 8.76 19.28 -1.36
N LEU A 132 8.58 18.22 -0.56
CA LEU A 132 9.33 16.98 -0.71
C LEU A 132 9.12 16.35 -2.10
N PHE A 133 7.88 16.26 -2.57
CA PHE A 133 7.59 15.66 -3.88
C PHE A 133 8.13 16.52 -5.03
N ARG A 134 8.05 17.85 -4.91
CA ARG A 134 8.70 18.77 -5.86
C ARG A 134 10.21 18.57 -5.89
N ALA A 135 10.85 18.37 -4.74
CA ALA A 135 12.28 18.07 -4.65
C ALA A 135 12.61 16.73 -5.31
N CYS A 136 11.85 15.66 -5.04
CA CYS A 136 11.98 14.37 -5.73
C CYS A 136 11.92 14.53 -7.25
N ARG A 137 10.95 15.31 -7.77
CA ARG A 137 10.81 15.58 -9.21
C ARG A 137 11.99 16.33 -9.80
N ARG A 138 12.61 17.26 -9.06
CA ARG A 138 13.82 17.97 -9.49
C ARG A 138 15.05 17.07 -9.48
N ALA A 139 15.24 16.32 -8.40
CA ALA A 139 16.44 15.52 -8.17
C ALA A 139 16.48 14.24 -9.02
N ILE A 140 15.32 13.61 -9.26
CA ILE A 140 15.21 12.32 -9.96
C ILE A 140 13.98 12.33 -10.88
N PRO A 141 13.97 13.14 -11.95
CA PRO A 141 12.78 13.43 -12.75
C PRO A 141 12.14 12.18 -13.38
N ASN A 142 12.94 11.14 -13.64
CA ASN A 142 12.49 9.91 -14.28
C ASN A 142 11.91 8.87 -13.29
N ALA A 143 11.98 9.11 -11.98
CA ALA A 143 11.44 8.20 -10.99
C ALA A 143 9.95 8.42 -10.77
N HIS A 144 9.19 7.34 -10.65
CA HIS A 144 7.81 7.37 -10.17
C HIS A 144 7.78 7.69 -8.67
N ILE A 145 6.84 8.51 -8.22
CA ILE A 145 6.67 8.77 -6.78
C ILE A 145 5.48 7.95 -6.29
N GLN A 146 5.77 6.89 -5.54
CA GLN A 146 4.76 6.10 -4.83
C GLN A 146 4.84 6.47 -3.36
N ALA A 147 3.86 7.20 -2.85
CA ALA A 147 3.96 7.77 -1.51
C ALA A 147 2.64 7.79 -0.76
N LEU A 148 2.73 7.68 0.56
CA LEU A 148 1.65 7.82 1.54
C LEU A 148 0.54 6.78 1.41
N THR A 149 0.32 6.03 2.48
CA THR A 149 -0.84 5.16 2.62
C THR A 149 -2.12 5.97 2.75
N ALA A 150 -3.27 5.30 2.56
CA ALA A 150 -4.57 5.91 2.83
C ALA A 150 -4.72 6.42 4.28
N VAL A 151 -3.98 5.84 5.24
CA VAL A 151 -3.97 6.29 6.65
C VAL A 151 -3.30 7.66 6.78
N GLU A 152 -2.16 7.85 6.11
CA GLU A 152 -1.43 9.12 6.13
C GLU A 152 -2.21 10.21 5.39
N ILE A 153 -2.79 9.88 4.23
CA ILE A 153 -3.60 10.84 3.45
C ILE A 153 -4.82 11.33 4.25
N ASP A 154 -5.53 10.41 4.90
CA ASP A 154 -6.68 10.77 5.76
C ASP A 154 -6.24 11.66 6.93
N TYR A 155 -5.10 11.33 7.55
CA TYR A 155 -4.56 12.13 8.64
C TYR A 155 -4.14 13.54 8.18
N ILE A 156 -3.43 13.65 7.06
CA ILE A 156 -3.02 14.93 6.46
C ILE A 156 -4.25 15.78 6.15
N ALA A 157 -5.29 15.20 5.54
CA ALA A 157 -6.54 15.89 5.25
C ALA A 157 -7.18 16.44 6.53
N LYS A 158 -7.25 15.61 7.58
CA LYS A 158 -7.79 15.99 8.90
C LYS A 158 -7.03 17.15 9.53
N ILE A 159 -5.71 17.08 9.62
CA ILE A 159 -4.91 18.15 10.27
C ILE A 159 -4.85 19.43 9.43
N SER A 160 -5.01 19.31 8.11
CA SER A 160 -5.05 20.45 7.19
C SER A 160 -6.43 21.10 7.10
N GLY A 161 -7.47 20.47 7.68
CA GLY A 161 -8.84 20.98 7.65
C GLY A 161 -9.48 20.97 6.26
N ILE A 162 -9.02 20.12 5.36
CA ILE A 162 -9.52 20.02 3.97
C ILE A 162 -9.98 18.59 3.65
N SER A 163 -10.68 18.42 2.52
CA SER A 163 -11.15 17.10 2.09
C SER A 163 -9.97 16.20 1.67
N VAL A 164 -10.20 14.88 1.69
CA VAL A 164 -9.24 13.91 1.12
C VAL A 164 -9.04 14.15 -0.38
N GLU A 165 -10.10 14.52 -1.10
CA GLU A 165 -10.02 14.82 -2.52
C GLU A 165 -9.11 16.02 -2.79
N GLU A 166 -9.25 17.10 -2.02
CA GLU A 166 -8.41 18.30 -2.16
C GLU A 166 -6.96 18.02 -1.74
N THR A 167 -6.77 17.25 -0.67
CA THR A 167 -5.45 16.78 -0.25
C THR A 167 -4.75 16.01 -1.37
N LEU A 168 -5.44 15.07 -2.00
CA LEU A 168 -4.90 14.28 -3.11
C LEU A 168 -4.62 15.15 -4.33
N LYS A 169 -5.49 16.10 -4.70
CA LYS A 169 -5.25 17.04 -5.81
C LYS A 169 -3.97 17.85 -5.60
N GLU A 170 -3.76 18.37 -4.39
CA GLU A 170 -2.55 19.12 -4.03
C GLU A 170 -1.29 18.25 -4.11
N LEU A 171 -1.35 17.02 -3.60
CA LEU A 171 -0.23 16.06 -3.67
C LEU A 171 0.07 15.61 -5.11
N ILE A 172 -0.96 15.37 -5.93
CA ILE A 172 -0.82 15.06 -7.36
C ILE A 172 -0.17 16.22 -8.09
N SER A 173 -0.62 17.45 -7.86
CA SER A 173 -0.03 18.66 -8.43
C SER A 173 1.44 18.84 -8.04
N ALA A 174 1.82 18.42 -6.84
CA ALA A 174 3.21 18.40 -6.38
C ALA A 174 4.05 17.24 -6.95
N GLY A 175 3.42 16.24 -7.58
CA GLY A 175 4.10 15.17 -8.30
C GLY A 175 3.83 13.75 -7.79
N LEU A 176 2.88 13.53 -6.88
CA LEU A 176 2.46 12.18 -6.46
C LEU A 176 1.98 11.36 -7.67
N GLY A 177 2.48 10.12 -7.80
CA GLY A 177 2.17 9.24 -8.93
C GLY A 177 1.29 8.03 -8.60
N SER A 178 1.43 7.44 -7.41
CA SER A 178 0.56 6.37 -6.89
C SER A 178 0.62 6.32 -5.37
N ILE A 179 -0.31 5.56 -4.76
CA ILE A 179 -0.32 5.34 -3.31
C ILE A 179 -0.03 3.86 -2.98
N PRO A 180 0.87 3.56 -2.04
CA PRO A 180 1.13 2.19 -1.60
C PRO A 180 -0.07 1.58 -0.84
N GLY A 181 -0.11 0.26 -0.78
CA GLY A 181 -1.23 -0.50 -0.18
C GLY A 181 -1.17 -0.70 1.33
N GLY A 182 -0.22 -0.09 2.02
CA GLY A 182 -0.03 -0.25 3.46
C GLY A 182 -1.20 0.31 4.31
N GLY A 183 -1.24 -0.06 5.58
CA GLY A 183 -2.25 0.42 6.53
C GLY A 183 -3.63 -0.27 6.43
N ALA A 184 -3.81 -1.14 5.43
CA ALA A 184 -5.01 -1.96 5.28
C ALA A 184 -5.13 -3.01 6.39
N GLU A 185 -4.02 -3.68 6.75
CA GLU A 185 -3.94 -4.69 7.82
C GLU A 185 -5.00 -5.80 7.65
N ILE A 186 -5.84 -6.02 8.68
CA ILE A 186 -7.10 -6.75 8.59
C ILE A 186 -8.24 -5.74 8.66
N PHE A 187 -9.27 -5.87 7.81
CA PHE A 187 -10.40 -4.94 7.81
C PHE A 187 -11.48 -5.26 8.84
N ASP A 188 -11.53 -6.48 9.36
CA ASP A 188 -12.46 -6.85 10.44
C ASP A 188 -12.31 -5.91 11.64
N GLU A 189 -13.41 -5.30 12.06
CA GLU A 189 -13.39 -4.26 13.10
C GLU A 189 -12.92 -4.78 14.46
N ASN A 190 -13.22 -6.04 14.79
CA ASN A 190 -12.83 -6.61 16.07
C ASN A 190 -11.32 -6.85 16.08
N VAL A 191 -10.77 -7.41 15.00
CA VAL A 191 -9.32 -7.57 14.87
C VAL A 191 -8.63 -6.20 14.91
N ARG A 192 -9.10 -5.20 14.15
CA ARG A 192 -8.52 -3.84 14.16
C ARG A 192 -8.50 -3.20 15.54
N LYS A 193 -9.61 -3.26 16.29
CA LYS A 193 -9.69 -2.75 17.66
C LYS A 193 -8.64 -3.39 18.57
N GLN A 194 -8.31 -4.65 18.33
CA GLN A 194 -7.29 -5.34 19.11
C GLN A 194 -5.86 -4.98 18.69
N VAL A 195 -5.59 -4.82 17.39
CA VAL A 195 -4.22 -4.77 16.86
C VAL A 195 -3.75 -3.37 16.45
N CYS A 196 -4.64 -2.48 16.01
CA CYS A 196 -4.33 -1.13 15.52
C CYS A 196 -5.50 -0.13 15.71
N PRO A 197 -6.00 0.09 16.94
CA PRO A 197 -7.25 0.82 17.19
C PRO A 197 -7.24 2.30 16.75
N GLU A 198 -6.08 2.95 16.64
CA GLU A 198 -5.97 4.36 16.23
C GLU A 198 -5.93 4.53 14.70
N LYS A 199 -5.73 3.46 13.93
CA LYS A 199 -5.80 3.53 12.46
C LYS A 199 -7.26 3.72 12.04
N ILE A 200 -7.45 4.40 10.90
CA ILE A 200 -8.76 4.51 10.24
C ILE A 200 -9.40 3.14 10.03
N SER A 201 -10.73 3.09 9.98
CA SER A 201 -11.48 1.85 9.73
C SER A 201 -11.17 1.29 8.34
N GLY A 202 -11.43 -0.02 8.13
CA GLY A 202 -11.29 -0.63 6.80
C GLY A 202 -12.19 0.05 5.76
N LYS A 203 -13.41 0.45 6.15
CA LYS A 203 -14.31 1.22 5.30
C LYS A 203 -13.69 2.57 4.90
N ARG A 204 -13.13 3.30 5.85
CA ARG A 204 -12.49 4.60 5.58
C ARG A 204 -11.26 4.46 4.70
N TRP A 205 -10.46 3.41 4.90
CA TRP A 205 -9.33 3.09 4.03
C TRP A 205 -9.80 2.91 2.58
N LEU A 206 -10.88 2.14 2.36
CA LEU A 206 -11.47 1.94 1.03
C LEU A 206 -11.99 3.26 0.42
N GLU A 207 -12.65 4.11 1.19
CA GLU A 207 -13.14 5.43 0.72
C GLU A 207 -12.00 6.33 0.21
N VAL A 208 -10.90 6.39 0.96
CA VAL A 208 -9.71 7.17 0.57
C VAL A 208 -9.09 6.62 -0.72
N THR A 209 -8.94 5.29 -0.80
CA THR A 209 -8.40 4.63 -2.00
C THR A 209 -9.32 4.80 -3.21
N GLU A 210 -10.64 4.70 -3.03
CA GLU A 210 -11.62 4.97 -4.09
C GLU A 210 -11.51 6.42 -4.61
N THR A 211 -11.34 7.38 -3.69
CA THR A 211 -11.13 8.80 -4.05
C THR A 211 -9.86 8.96 -4.88
N ALA A 212 -8.76 8.31 -4.48
CA ALA A 212 -7.52 8.32 -5.27
C ALA A 212 -7.71 7.73 -6.67
N HIS A 213 -8.46 6.62 -6.81
CA HIS A 213 -8.76 6.02 -8.12
C HIS A 213 -9.61 6.92 -9.00
N LYS A 214 -10.59 7.64 -8.44
CA LYS A 214 -11.41 8.63 -9.17
C LYS A 214 -10.56 9.79 -9.71
N LEU A 215 -9.47 10.12 -9.02
CA LEU A 215 -8.49 11.13 -9.46
C LEU A 215 -7.41 10.56 -10.40
N GLY A 216 -7.53 9.29 -10.82
CA GLY A 216 -6.63 8.66 -11.79
C GLY A 216 -5.37 8.02 -11.19
N LEU A 217 -5.19 8.05 -9.87
CA LEU A 217 -4.07 7.38 -9.22
C LEU A 217 -4.24 5.86 -9.24
N LYS A 218 -3.13 5.15 -9.37
CA LYS A 218 -3.06 3.71 -9.09
C LYS A 218 -2.77 3.48 -7.61
N SER A 219 -3.17 2.32 -7.10
CA SER A 219 -2.80 1.88 -5.76
C SER A 219 -2.60 0.37 -5.70
N ASN A 220 -1.99 -0.05 -4.59
CA ASN A 220 -1.97 -1.45 -4.16
C ASN A 220 -2.89 -1.66 -2.95
N VAL A 221 -3.00 -2.89 -2.47
CA VAL A 221 -3.62 -3.25 -1.19
C VAL A 221 -2.79 -4.35 -0.52
N THR A 222 -2.69 -4.30 0.80
CA THR A 222 -2.02 -5.33 1.61
C THR A 222 -3.02 -6.01 2.52
N MET A 223 -2.70 -7.23 2.95
CA MET A 223 -3.41 -7.91 4.03
C MET A 223 -2.37 -8.55 4.95
N LEU A 224 -2.33 -8.13 6.21
CA LEU A 224 -1.41 -8.69 7.20
C LEU A 224 -2.00 -9.99 7.72
N THR A 225 -1.29 -11.11 7.55
CA THR A 225 -1.73 -12.44 7.97
C THR A 225 -1.09 -12.88 9.28
N GLY A 226 -1.73 -13.80 10.00
CA GLY A 226 -1.20 -14.35 11.25
C GLY A 226 -1.40 -13.46 12.49
N ILE A 227 -2.36 -12.52 12.43
CA ILE A 227 -2.73 -11.62 13.52
C ILE A 227 -4.24 -11.64 13.77
N GLY A 228 -4.66 -11.31 14.99
CA GLY A 228 -6.05 -11.43 15.45
C GLY A 228 -6.30 -12.77 16.11
#